data_AF-A0A849M9V2-F1
#
_entry.id   AF-A0A849M9V2-F1
#
_cell.length_a   1.000
_cell.length_b   1.000
_cell.length_c   1.000
_cell.angle_alpha   90.00
_cell.angle_beta   90.00
_cell.angle_gamma   90.00
#
_symmetry.space_group_name_H-M   'P 1'
#
loop_
_entity.id
_entity.type
_entity.pdbx_description
1 polymer ?
#
loop_
_entity_poly.entity_id
_entity_poly.type
_entity_poly.pdbx_seq_one_letter_code
_entity_poly.pdbx_strand_id
1 'polypeptide(L)'
;MKKIISAIFIVFFGFLFFCSDNGVVPYQKEYSFPDKNISYYDHVLPLIDAKCGFGSGCHNVENDNNFLFYQTKENFINHEIYSSNPPGLTGFVLVRQEIDPQSPRFSALYLLLTENHYLGVERMPPLTYGREPLTSGELAGIEQWIKEGALD
;
A
#
# COMPACT_ATOMS: atom_id res chain seq x y z
N MET A 1 36.85 7.78 43.92
CA MET A 1 35.56 7.15 43.59
C MET A 1 34.56 8.08 42.89
N LYS A 2 34.46 9.38 43.22
CA LYS A 2 33.56 10.33 42.52
C LYS A 2 33.90 10.65 41.05
N LYS A 3 35.17 10.55 40.64
CA LYS A 3 35.60 10.88 39.27
C LYS A 3 35.37 9.77 38.23
N ILE A 4 35.14 8.52 38.66
CA ILE A 4 34.95 7.37 37.77
C ILE A 4 33.48 7.27 37.31
N ILE A 5 32.53 7.67 38.17
CA ILE A 5 31.10 7.65 37.87
C ILE A 5 30.75 8.66 36.75
N SER A 6 31.52 9.74 36.63
CA SER A 6 31.30 10.76 35.59
C SER A 6 31.73 10.33 34.18
N ALA A 7 32.64 9.35 34.05
CA ALA A 7 33.12 8.88 32.75
C ALA A 7 32.16 7.84 32.11
N ILE A 8 31.48 7.05 32.95
CA ILE A 8 30.52 6.03 32.50
C ILE A 8 29.26 6.67 31.90
N PHE A 9 28.83 7.82 32.44
CA PHE A 9 27.66 8.56 31.93
C PHE A 9 27.89 9.18 30.54
N ILE A 10 29.13 9.59 30.24
CA ILE A 10 29.48 10.20 28.94
C ILE A 10 29.58 9.15 27.83
N VAL A 11 30.02 7.93 28.16
CA VAL A 11 30.11 6.82 27.19
C VAL A 11 28.71 6.26 26.85
N PHE A 12 27.77 6.26 27.79
CA PHE A 12 26.40 5.80 27.52
C PHE A 12 25.57 6.80 26.70
N PHE A 13 25.84 8.10 26.82
CA PHE A 13 25.13 9.14 26.04
C PHE A 13 25.62 9.27 24.59
N GLY A 14 26.84 8.81 24.29
CA GLY A 14 27.42 8.85 22.93
C GLY A 14 26.83 7.83 21.95
N PHE A 15 26.15 6.79 22.44
CA PHE A 15 25.56 5.75 21.59
C PHE A 15 24.17 6.10 21.03
N LEU A 16 23.54 7.18 21.51
CA LEU A 16 22.20 7.59 21.06
C LEU A 16 22.21 8.51 19.83
N PHE A 17 23.37 8.94 19.35
CA PHE A 17 23.50 9.90 18.24
C PHE A 17 23.91 9.29 16.89
N PHE A 18 24.08 7.97 16.79
CA PHE A 18 24.44 7.30 15.53
C PHE A 18 23.26 6.58 14.86
N CYS A 19 22.05 7.13 14.97
CA CYS A 19 20.98 6.77 14.04
C CYS A 19 21.21 7.59 12.75
N SER A 20 21.97 7.06 11.79
CA SER A 20 22.08 7.70 10.49
C SER A 20 20.78 7.48 9.74
N ASP A 21 20.04 8.56 9.48
CA ASP A 21 18.90 8.56 8.58
C ASP A 21 19.40 8.39 7.13
N ASN A 22 19.79 7.16 6.80
CA ASN A 22 19.95 6.71 5.42
C ASN A 22 18.63 6.12 4.91
N GLY A 23 17.49 6.52 5.51
CA GLY A 23 16.18 6.02 5.16
C GLY A 23 15.84 6.38 3.72
N VAL A 24 15.61 5.38 2.88
CA VAL A 24 14.89 5.60 1.63
C VAL A 24 13.48 6.01 2.03
N VAL A 25 13.01 7.16 1.54
CA VAL A 25 11.62 7.60 1.79
C VAL A 25 10.66 6.47 1.37
N PRO A 26 9.66 6.10 2.20
CA PRO A 26 8.90 4.87 2.00
C PRO A 26 8.31 4.70 0.59
N TYR A 27 7.85 5.78 -0.04
CA TYR A 27 7.27 5.73 -1.39
C TYR A 27 8.29 5.45 -2.52
N GLN A 28 9.59 5.61 -2.26
CA GLN A 28 10.67 5.28 -3.20
C GLN A 28 11.23 3.86 -3.00
N LYS A 29 10.83 3.18 -1.92
CA LYS A 29 11.22 1.79 -1.68
C LYS A 29 10.48 0.88 -2.65
N GLU A 30 11.21 -0.08 -3.22
CA GLU A 30 10.62 -1.20 -3.95
C GLU A 30 10.21 -2.30 -2.98
N TYR A 31 9.00 -2.84 -3.15
CA TYR A 31 8.45 -3.90 -2.32
C TYR A 31 8.49 -5.23 -3.07
N SER A 32 9.34 -6.15 -2.61
CA SER A 32 9.44 -7.50 -3.16
C SER A 32 8.38 -8.42 -2.57
N PHE A 33 7.73 -9.20 -3.43
CA PHE A 33 6.77 -10.23 -3.05
C PHE A 33 7.38 -11.62 -3.21
N PRO A 34 7.03 -12.60 -2.35
CA PRO A 34 7.36 -14.00 -2.61
C PRO A 34 6.53 -14.53 -3.78
N ASP A 35 7.00 -15.61 -4.40
CA ASP A 35 6.29 -16.24 -5.53
C ASP A 35 4.93 -16.83 -5.15
N LYS A 36 4.71 -17.11 -3.86
CA LYS A 36 3.47 -17.69 -3.34
C LYS A 36 3.23 -17.38 -1.86
N ASN A 37 2.01 -17.65 -1.39
CA ASN A 37 1.56 -17.41 -0.02
C ASN A 37 1.72 -15.94 0.36
N ILE A 38 1.27 -15.06 -0.54
CA ILE A 38 1.35 -13.64 -0.33
C ILE A 38 0.31 -13.27 0.73
N SER A 39 0.79 -12.90 1.91
CA SER A 39 -0.02 -12.38 3.00
C SER A 39 -0.37 -10.90 2.81
N TYR A 40 -1.61 -10.54 3.15
CA TYR A 40 -2.04 -9.15 3.20
C TYR A 40 -1.17 -8.33 4.16
N TYR A 41 -1.04 -8.79 5.40
CA TYR A 41 -0.38 -8.02 6.46
C TYR A 41 1.14 -7.94 6.27
N ASP A 42 1.75 -9.00 5.76
CA ASP A 42 3.21 -9.07 5.64
C ASP A 42 3.74 -8.47 4.32
N HIS A 43 2.91 -8.44 3.26
CA HIS A 43 3.38 -8.05 1.92
C HIS A 43 2.57 -6.92 1.28
N VAL A 44 1.23 -7.02 1.29
CA VAL A 44 0.37 -6.04 0.61
C VAL A 44 0.26 -4.74 1.40
N LEU A 45 -0.08 -4.82 2.68
CA LEU A 45 -0.26 -3.67 3.55
C LEU A 45 0.99 -2.78 3.60
N PRO A 46 2.23 -3.29 3.73
CA PRO A 46 3.43 -2.45 3.69
C PRO A 46 3.60 -1.66 2.38
N LEU A 47 3.22 -2.25 1.24
CA LEU A 47 3.21 -1.57 -0.06
C LEU A 47 2.15 -0.46 -0.08
N ILE A 48 0.92 -0.79 0.34
CA ILE A 48 -0.19 0.16 0.39
C ILE A 48 0.16 1.32 1.33
N ASP A 49 0.65 1.07 2.55
CA ASP A 49 1.03 2.12 3.51
C ASP A 49 2.06 3.10 2.96
N ALA A 50 3.03 2.57 2.20
CA ALA A 50 4.13 3.37 1.69
C ALA A 50 3.80 4.16 0.42
N LYS A 51 3.05 3.55 -0.51
CA LYS A 51 2.82 4.11 -1.84
C LYS A 51 1.42 4.67 -2.04
N CYS A 52 0.45 4.24 -1.25
CA CYS A 52 -0.95 4.73 -1.28
C CYS A 52 -1.28 5.53 -0.02
N GLY A 53 -0.78 5.04 1.12
CA GLY A 53 -1.01 5.48 2.48
C GLY A 53 -0.23 6.73 2.89
N PHE A 54 0.04 6.86 4.20
CA PHE A 54 0.74 8.02 4.80
C PHE A 54 2.06 8.39 4.13
N GLY A 55 2.81 7.41 3.59
CA GLY A 55 4.09 7.66 2.92
C GLY A 55 3.96 8.47 1.63
N SER A 56 2.80 8.41 0.98
CA SER A 56 2.49 9.14 -0.24
C SER A 56 1.35 10.15 -0.01
N GLY A 57 0.51 10.01 1.00
CA GLY A 57 -0.47 11.01 1.44
C GLY A 57 -1.77 11.06 0.64
N CYS A 58 -2.02 10.12 -0.28
CA CYS A 58 -3.26 10.11 -1.06
C CYS A 58 -4.39 9.36 -0.38
N HIS A 59 -4.12 8.34 0.43
CA HIS A 59 -5.10 7.59 1.21
C HIS A 59 -4.70 7.60 2.69
N ASN A 60 -5.59 8.01 3.58
CA ASN A 60 -5.37 7.88 5.03
C ASN A 60 -6.70 7.58 5.72
N VAL A 61 -6.62 6.94 6.88
CA VAL A 61 -7.78 6.54 7.68
C VAL A 61 -8.38 7.68 8.53
N GLU A 62 -7.74 8.85 8.54
CA GLU A 62 -8.09 9.98 9.42
C GLU A 62 -8.88 11.08 8.70
N ASN A 63 -9.06 10.98 7.37
CA ASN A 63 -9.78 11.96 6.58
C ASN A 63 -11.05 11.32 6.01
N ASP A 64 -12.21 11.78 6.48
CA ASP A 64 -13.54 11.33 6.04
C ASP A 64 -13.79 11.54 4.53
N ASN A 65 -12.99 12.37 3.86
CA ASN A 65 -13.04 12.59 2.41
C ASN A 65 -12.11 11.65 1.62
N ASN A 66 -11.40 10.77 2.30
CA ASN A 66 -10.38 9.91 1.72
C ASN A 66 -10.82 8.44 1.78
N PHE A 67 -11.50 8.04 0.72
CA PHE A 67 -12.25 6.79 0.62
C PHE A 67 -11.34 5.58 0.41
N LEU A 68 -10.36 5.29 1.25
CA LEU A 68 -9.74 3.96 1.21
C LEU A 68 -9.38 3.49 2.62
N PHE A 69 -10.21 2.62 3.16
CA PHE A 69 -9.98 1.97 4.44
C PHE A 69 -9.21 0.67 4.21
N TYR A 70 -7.89 0.70 4.40
CA TYR A 70 -7.02 -0.42 4.09
C TYR A 70 -6.34 -1.03 5.34
N GLN A 71 -6.70 -0.63 6.56
CA GLN A 71 -6.05 -1.18 7.77
C GLN A 71 -6.30 -2.68 8.00
N THR A 72 -7.40 -3.21 7.46
CA THR A 72 -7.68 -4.65 7.47
C THR A 72 -7.86 -5.13 6.05
N LYS A 73 -7.55 -6.41 5.83
CA LYS A 73 -7.76 -7.06 4.54
C LYS A 73 -9.22 -6.93 4.11
N GLU A 74 -10.15 -7.24 5.00
CA GLU A 74 -11.59 -7.20 4.73
C GLU A 74 -12.07 -5.79 4.33
N ASN A 75 -11.60 -4.74 5.00
CA ASN A 75 -11.99 -3.38 4.63
C ASN A 75 -11.40 -2.99 3.28
N PHE A 76 -10.18 -3.44 2.99
CA PHE A 76 -9.52 -3.15 1.72
C PHE A 76 -10.23 -3.86 0.57
N ILE A 77 -10.38 -5.18 0.60
CA ILE A 77 -10.95 -5.95 -0.51
C ILE A 77 -12.41 -5.58 -0.78
N ASN A 78 -13.18 -5.25 0.28
CA ASN A 78 -14.59 -4.87 0.18
C ASN A 78 -14.79 -3.37 -0.06
N HIS A 79 -13.72 -2.60 -0.22
CA HIS A 79 -13.84 -1.18 -0.49
C HIS A 79 -14.56 -0.95 -1.82
N GLU A 80 -15.67 -0.21 -1.80
CA GLU A 80 -16.46 0.09 -2.99
C GLU A 80 -15.92 1.29 -3.74
N ILE A 81 -15.67 1.09 -5.03
CA ILE A 81 -15.29 2.16 -5.94
C ILE A 81 -16.54 2.97 -6.31
N TYR A 82 -16.48 4.28 -6.09
CA TYR A 82 -17.49 5.21 -6.57
C TYR A 82 -17.09 5.78 -7.94
N SER A 83 -17.94 5.56 -8.95
CA SER A 83 -17.76 6.17 -10.27
C SER A 83 -18.60 7.44 -10.42
N SER A 84 -17.96 8.51 -10.87
CA SER A 84 -18.65 9.72 -11.33
C SER A 84 -19.10 9.63 -12.79
N ASN A 85 -18.70 8.60 -13.53
CA ASN A 85 -19.04 8.41 -14.94
C ASN A 85 -19.02 6.91 -15.38
N PRO A 86 -20.19 6.27 -15.56
CA PRO A 86 -21.53 6.85 -15.43
C PRO A 86 -21.84 7.22 -13.96
N PRO A 87 -22.49 8.38 -13.71
CA PRO A 87 -22.73 8.84 -12.35
C PRO A 87 -23.58 7.84 -11.55
N GLY A 88 -23.14 7.50 -10.34
CA GLY A 88 -23.90 6.66 -9.42
C GLY A 88 -23.73 5.16 -9.64
N LEU A 89 -22.73 4.74 -10.44
CA LEU A 89 -22.33 3.34 -10.47
C LEU A 89 -21.56 3.01 -9.17
N THR A 90 -22.18 2.21 -8.31
CA THR A 90 -21.65 1.73 -7.02
C THR A 90 -21.64 0.19 -6.97
N GLY A 91 -21.07 -0.40 -5.91
CA GLY A 91 -21.07 -1.85 -5.72
C GLY A 91 -19.93 -2.63 -6.41
N PHE A 92 -18.90 -1.94 -6.91
CA PHE A 92 -17.68 -2.58 -7.39
C PHE A 92 -16.64 -2.60 -6.28
N VAL A 93 -16.47 -3.74 -5.63
CA VAL A 93 -15.43 -3.94 -4.61
C VAL A 93 -14.07 -4.14 -5.25
N LEU A 94 -12.99 -3.81 -4.53
CA LEU A 94 -11.62 -3.92 -5.01
C LEU A 94 -11.24 -5.35 -5.42
N VAL A 95 -11.60 -6.35 -4.62
CA VAL A 95 -11.33 -7.77 -4.90
C VAL A 95 -12.52 -8.64 -4.48
N ARG A 96 -13.06 -9.42 -5.43
CA ARG A 96 -14.10 -10.44 -5.18
C ARG A 96 -13.44 -11.81 -5.03
N GLN A 97 -13.31 -12.30 -3.81
CA GLN A 97 -12.54 -13.51 -3.49
C GLN A 97 -13.06 -14.78 -4.19
N GLU A 98 -14.32 -14.81 -4.61
CA GLU A 98 -14.92 -15.97 -5.29
C GLU A 98 -14.70 -15.97 -6.81
N ILE A 99 -14.46 -14.79 -7.39
CA ILE A 99 -14.46 -14.58 -8.85
C ILE A 99 -13.06 -14.22 -9.33
N ASP A 100 -12.44 -13.23 -8.70
CA ASP A 100 -11.22 -12.61 -9.19
C ASP A 100 -9.99 -13.53 -9.16
N PRO A 101 -9.87 -14.57 -8.29
CA PRO A 101 -8.73 -15.50 -8.38
C PRO A 101 -8.62 -16.25 -9.71
N GLN A 102 -9.74 -16.44 -10.42
CA GLN A 102 -9.77 -17.09 -11.73
C GLN A 102 -9.28 -16.16 -12.84
N SER A 103 -9.18 -14.87 -12.57
CA SER A 103 -8.98 -13.81 -13.55
C SER A 103 -8.47 -12.53 -12.87
N PRO A 104 -7.31 -12.58 -12.17
CA PRO A 104 -6.86 -11.52 -11.25
C PRO A 104 -6.64 -10.17 -11.94
N ARG A 105 -6.23 -10.19 -13.22
CA ARG A 105 -6.04 -8.99 -14.06
C ARG A 105 -7.33 -8.23 -14.36
N PHE A 106 -8.48 -8.87 -14.16
CA PHE A 106 -9.79 -8.25 -14.33
C PHE A 106 -10.45 -7.86 -12.98
N SER A 107 -9.75 -8.04 -11.86
CA SER A 107 -10.18 -7.45 -10.58
C SER A 107 -10.18 -5.93 -10.66
N ALA A 108 -11.06 -5.29 -9.89
CA ALA A 108 -11.18 -3.85 -9.89
C ALA A 108 -9.90 -3.17 -9.36
N LEU A 109 -9.26 -3.75 -8.33
CA LEU A 109 -7.98 -3.30 -7.82
C LEU A 109 -6.89 -3.30 -8.91
N TYR A 110 -6.72 -4.42 -9.63
CA TYR A 110 -5.66 -4.51 -10.63
C TYR A 110 -5.89 -3.53 -11.79
N LEU A 111 -7.14 -3.38 -12.24
CA LEU A 111 -7.51 -2.42 -13.27
C LEU A 111 -7.30 -0.97 -12.82
N LEU A 112 -7.64 -0.62 -11.58
CA LEU A 112 -7.34 0.70 -11.02
C LEU A 112 -5.85 1.00 -10.99
N LEU A 113 -4.99 -0.01 -10.80
CA LEU A 113 -3.53 0.20 -10.74
C LEU A 113 -2.88 0.27 -12.12
N THR A 114 -3.54 -0.21 -13.18
CA THR A 114 -2.91 -0.44 -14.50
C THR A 114 -3.56 0.34 -15.64
N GLU A 115 -4.87 0.50 -15.63
CA GLU A 115 -5.60 1.21 -16.68
C GLU A 115 -5.64 2.71 -16.39
N ASN A 116 -5.40 3.55 -17.42
CA ASN A 116 -5.41 5.02 -17.25
C ASN A 116 -6.72 5.52 -16.63
N HIS A 117 -7.84 4.87 -16.99
CA HIS A 117 -9.15 5.10 -16.39
C HIS A 117 -9.93 3.78 -16.31
N TYR A 118 -10.53 3.49 -15.15
CA TYR A 118 -11.42 2.36 -14.95
C TYR A 118 -12.73 2.86 -14.31
N LEU A 119 -13.87 2.58 -14.95
CA LEU A 119 -15.18 3.08 -14.54
C LEU A 119 -15.17 4.61 -14.28
N GLY A 120 -14.51 5.39 -15.13
CA GLY A 120 -14.42 6.85 -14.96
C GLY A 120 -13.55 7.32 -13.78
N VAL A 121 -12.93 6.40 -13.04
CA VAL A 121 -11.94 6.70 -12.01
C VAL A 121 -10.55 6.68 -12.65
N GLU A 122 -9.77 7.72 -12.40
CA GLU A 122 -8.37 7.78 -12.84
C GLU A 122 -7.57 6.65 -12.19
N ARG A 123 -6.57 6.14 -12.91
CA ARG A 123 -5.60 5.17 -12.38
C ARG A 123 -5.05 5.61 -11.02
N MET A 124 -4.79 4.66 -10.14
CA MET A 124 -4.04 4.87 -8.90
C MET A 124 -2.59 4.35 -9.02
N PRO A 125 -1.58 5.12 -8.55
CA PRO A 125 -1.66 6.52 -8.14
C PRO A 125 -2.07 7.46 -9.30
N PRO A 126 -2.75 8.59 -9.02
CA PRO A 126 -3.24 9.49 -10.07
C PRO A 126 -2.12 10.08 -10.92
N LEU A 127 -2.31 10.04 -12.23
CA LEU A 127 -1.44 10.66 -13.23
C LEU A 127 -1.41 12.19 -13.06
N THR A 128 -2.52 12.77 -12.63
CA THR A 128 -2.68 14.21 -12.36
C THR A 128 -1.65 14.74 -11.35
N TYR A 129 -1.17 13.90 -10.42
CA TYR A 129 -0.14 14.27 -9.45
C TYR A 129 1.28 13.86 -9.85
N GLY A 130 1.48 13.40 -11.09
CA GLY A 130 2.79 13.01 -11.62
C GLY A 130 3.46 11.88 -10.85
N ARG A 131 2.65 10.96 -10.28
CA ARG A 131 3.17 9.85 -9.49
C ARG A 131 3.52 8.67 -10.36
N GLU A 132 4.70 8.12 -10.09
CA GLU A 132 5.13 6.89 -10.75
C GLU A 132 4.17 5.74 -10.43
N PRO A 133 3.89 4.86 -11.41
CA PRO A 133 3.18 3.62 -11.14
C PRO A 133 3.94 2.72 -10.17
N LEU A 134 3.21 1.72 -9.66
CA LEU A 134 3.84 0.55 -9.07
C LEU A 134 4.80 -0.10 -10.08
N THR A 135 5.89 -0.70 -9.59
CA THR A 135 6.81 -1.44 -10.47
C THR A 135 6.13 -2.70 -11.01
N SER A 136 6.69 -3.29 -12.06
CA SER A 136 6.19 -4.57 -12.58
C SER A 136 6.22 -5.69 -11.54
N GLY A 137 7.20 -5.67 -10.62
CA GLY A 137 7.30 -6.65 -9.54
C GLY A 137 6.19 -6.46 -8.49
N GLU A 138 5.89 -5.21 -8.14
CA GLU A 138 4.80 -4.89 -7.21
C GLU A 138 3.42 -5.24 -7.80
N LEU A 139 3.20 -4.93 -9.09
CA LEU A 139 1.97 -5.32 -9.80
C LEU A 139 1.83 -6.85 -9.90
N ALA A 140 2.92 -7.56 -10.19
CA ALA A 140 2.91 -9.03 -10.23
C ALA A 140 2.61 -9.63 -8.85
N GLY A 141 3.13 -9.03 -7.78
CA GLY A 141 2.82 -9.40 -6.40
C GLY A 141 1.34 -9.23 -6.06
N ILE A 142 0.73 -8.10 -6.43
CA ILE A 142 -0.71 -7.87 -6.27
C ILE A 142 -1.52 -8.85 -7.12
N GLU A 143 -1.15 -9.08 -8.38
CA GLU A 143 -1.81 -10.07 -9.26
C GLU A 143 -1.80 -11.46 -8.61
N GLN A 144 -0.65 -11.89 -8.12
CA GLN A 144 -0.48 -13.20 -7.49
C GLN A 144 -1.24 -13.30 -6.16
N TRP A 145 -1.28 -12.23 -5.35
CA TRP A 145 -2.08 -12.19 -4.13
C TRP A 145 -3.57 -12.38 -4.40
N ILE A 146 -4.10 -11.70 -5.42
CA ILE A 146 -5.50 -11.84 -5.84
C ILE A 146 -5.74 -13.26 -6.37
N LYS A 147 -4.81 -13.80 -7.16
CA LYS A 147 -4.87 -15.18 -7.66
C LYS A 147 -4.90 -16.24 -6.55
N GLU A 148 -4.30 -15.95 -5.41
CA GLU A 148 -4.29 -16.82 -4.23
C GLU A 148 -5.55 -16.70 -3.37
N GLY A 149 -6.53 -15.87 -3.77
CA GLY A 149 -7.75 -15.66 -3.01
C GLY A 149 -7.66 -14.51 -2.02
N ALA A 150 -6.68 -13.61 -2.16
CA ALA A 150 -6.41 -12.53 -1.23
C ALA A 150 -6.22 -13.07 0.20
N LEU A 151 -5.08 -13.71 0.46
CA LEU A 151 -4.77 -14.30 1.77
C LEU A 151 -4.42 -13.23 2.81
N ASP A 152 -4.56 -13.59 4.09
CA ASP A 152 -4.08 -12.80 5.23
C ASP A 152 -2.57 -12.83 5.37
#